data_AF-A0A9E3TWX7-F1
#
_entry.id   AF-A0A9E3TWX7-F1
#
_cell.length_a   1.000
_cell.length_b   1.000
_cell.length_c   1.000
_cell.angle_alpha   90.00
_cell.angle_beta   90.00
_cell.angle_gamma   90.00
#
_symmetry.space_group_name_H-M   'P 1'
#
loop_
_entity.id
_entity.type
_entity.pdbx_description
1 polymer ?
#
loop_
_entity_poly.entity_id
_entity_poly.type
_entity_poly.pdbx_seq_one_letter_code
_entity_poly.pdbx_strand_id
1 'polypeptide(L)'
;MAASDSKSLHSIGFLTAVHDPEQGWIGGYLLLNTAARPLEFHCTSPVRPNRAQEILYGPTLGEFLLGEVIGQTLIKKSEISPAWICT
;
A
#
# COMPACT_ATOMS: atom_id res chain seq x y z
N MET A 1 -8.33 31.70 17.33
CA MET A 1 -7.51 30.57 16.85
C MET A 1 -8.06 29.30 17.48
N ALA A 2 -8.98 28.62 16.80
CA ALA A 2 -9.51 27.36 17.29
C ALA A 2 -8.44 26.29 17.05
N ALA A 3 -7.95 25.66 18.13
CA ALA A 3 -7.12 24.48 18.01
C ALA A 3 -7.95 23.40 17.32
N SER A 4 -7.55 23.00 16.11
CA SER A 4 -8.13 21.86 15.42
C SER A 4 -7.75 20.62 16.22
N ASP A 5 -8.69 20.15 17.03
CA ASP A 5 -8.59 18.92 17.80
C ASP A 5 -8.56 17.77 16.78
N SER A 6 -7.37 17.41 16.29
CA SER A 6 -7.18 16.30 15.37
C SER A 6 -7.43 15.02 16.17
N LYS A 7 -8.70 14.65 16.33
CA LYS A 7 -9.10 13.31 16.77
C LYS A 7 -8.34 12.35 15.87
N SER A 8 -7.30 11.71 16.41
CA SER A 8 -6.63 10.62 15.72
C SER A 8 -7.69 9.55 15.49
N LEU A 9 -8.13 9.44 14.24
CA LEU A 9 -9.05 8.38 13.85
C LEU A 9 -8.30 7.07 14.09
N HIS A 10 -8.71 6.34 15.13
CA HIS A 10 -8.21 5.00 15.39
C HIS A 10 -8.56 4.16 14.16
N SER A 11 -7.54 3.90 13.35
CA SER A 11 -7.68 3.25 12.06
C SER A 11 -6.67 2.12 11.91
N ILE A 12 -7.06 1.12 11.13
CA ILE A 12 -6.27 -0.08 10.84
C ILE A 12 -6.14 -0.16 9.33
N GLY A 13 -4.91 -0.34 8.85
CA GLY A 13 -4.61 -0.52 7.43
C GLY A 13 -4.50 -2.00 7.07
N PHE A 14 -4.93 -2.36 5.87
CA PHE A 14 -4.75 -3.68 5.26
C PHE A 14 -4.09 -3.47 3.92
N LEU A 15 -2.86 -3.97 3.76
CA LEU A 15 -2.07 -3.86 2.54
C LEU A 15 -1.93 -5.27 1.95
N THR A 16 -2.21 -5.42 0.67
CA THR A 16 -2.02 -6.69 -0.04
C THR A 16 -1.58 -6.47 -1.47
N ALA A 17 -1.05 -7.50 -2.10
CA ALA A 17 -0.76 -7.52 -3.52
C ALA A 17 -1.10 -8.87 -4.11
N VAL A 18 -1.67 -8.86 -5.31
CA VAL A 18 -1.98 -10.05 -6.09
C VAL A 18 -1.17 -10.06 -7.37
N HIS A 19 -0.71 -11.24 -7.76
CA HIS A 19 -0.01 -11.42 -9.02
C HIS A 19 -1.00 -11.88 -10.09
N ASP A 20 -1.16 -11.08 -11.13
CA ASP A 20 -1.80 -11.49 -12.37
C ASP A 20 -0.70 -11.88 -13.38
N PRO A 21 -0.69 -13.12 -13.90
CA PRO A 21 0.36 -13.56 -14.83
C PRO A 21 0.45 -12.74 -16.12
N GLU A 22 -0.66 -12.16 -16.57
CA GLU A 22 -0.72 -11.40 -17.83
C GLU A 22 -0.50 -9.90 -17.63
N GLN A 23 -0.81 -9.36 -16.44
CA GLN A 23 -0.82 -7.94 -16.15
C GLN A 23 0.33 -7.49 -15.23
N GLY A 24 0.78 -8.35 -14.32
CA GLY A 24 1.80 -8.06 -13.31
C GLY A 24 1.21 -8.00 -11.90
N TRP A 25 1.92 -7.34 -11.00
CA TRP A 25 1.48 -7.20 -9.60
C TRP A 25 0.52 -6.04 -9.43
N ILE A 26 -0.57 -6.27 -8.70
CA ILE A 26 -1.56 -5.24 -8.38
C ILE A 26 -1.62 -5.13 -6.86
N GLY A 27 -1.32 -3.94 -6.34
CA GLY A 27 -1.41 -3.64 -4.92
C GLY A 27 -2.75 -3.01 -4.54
N GLY A 28 -3.22 -3.33 -3.34
CA GLY A 28 -4.38 -2.72 -2.71
C GLY A 28 -4.08 -2.34 -1.26
N TYR A 29 -4.55 -1.16 -0.85
CA TYR A 29 -4.44 -0.67 0.51
C TYR A 29 -5.77 -0.11 0.98
N LEU A 30 -6.30 -0.64 2.08
CA LEU A 30 -7.60 -0.31 2.66
C LEU A 30 -7.42 0.16 4.10
N LEU A 31 -7.94 1.34 4.44
CA LEU A 31 -8.03 1.79 5.82
C LEU A 31 -9.45 1.65 6.34
N LEU A 32 -9.59 1.09 7.53
CA LEU A 32 -10.85 0.97 8.24
C LEU A 32 -10.80 1.72 9.56
N ASN A 33 -11.93 2.26 10.01
CA ASN A 33 -12.10 2.64 11.41
C ASN A 33 -12.40 1.44 12.31
N THR A 34 -12.51 1.66 13.62
CA THR A 34 -12.81 0.61 14.61
C THR A 34 -14.17 -0.08 14.42
N ALA A 35 -15.08 0.51 13.64
CA ALA A 35 -16.37 -0.08 13.27
C ALA A 35 -16.32 -0.77 11.89
N ALA A 36 -15.12 -1.07 11.37
CA ALA A 36 -14.87 -1.69 10.07
C ALA A 36 -15.42 -0.90 8.86
N ARG A 37 -15.66 0.41 9.00
CA ARG A 37 -16.06 1.26 7.87
C ARG A 37 -14.83 1.72 7.09
N PRO A 38 -14.84 1.62 5.75
CA PRO A 38 -13.79 2.18 4.91
C PRO A 38 -13.62 3.68 5.13
N LEU A 39 -12.38 4.10 5.36
CA LEU A 39 -11.96 5.49 5.42
C LEU A 39 -11.27 5.90 4.12
N GLU A 40 -10.33 5.08 3.65
CA GLU A 40 -9.59 5.26 2.41
C GLU A 40 -9.41 3.92 1.70
N PHE A 41 -9.30 3.97 0.38
CA PHE A 41 -8.91 2.84 -0.44
C PHE A 41 -8.03 3.32 -1.59
N HIS A 42 -6.89 2.65 -1.76
CA HIS A 42 -5.94 2.92 -2.83
C HIS A 42 -5.58 1.62 -3.54
N CYS A 43 -5.40 1.69 -4.86
CA CYS A 43 -4.86 0.61 -5.65
C CYS A 43 -3.79 1.12 -6.61
N THR A 44 -2.88 0.23 -7.01
CA THR A 44 -1.96 0.50 -8.11
C THR A 44 -2.57 0.04 -9.43
N SER A 45 -2.18 0.67 -10.53
CA SER A 45 -2.22 -0.02 -11.82
C SER A 45 -1.29 -1.24 -11.77
N PRO A 46 -1.44 -2.24 -12.67
CA PRO A 46 -0.53 -3.36 -12.73
C PRO A 46 0.93 -2.90 -12.86
N VAL A 47 1.79 -3.44 -12.00
CA VAL A 47 3.23 -3.13 -11.94
C VAL A 47 4.00 -4.31 -12.50
N ARG A 48 4.85 -4.03 -13.48
CA ARG A 48 5.79 -4.99 -14.06
C ARG A 48 7.21 -4.47 -13.90
N PRO A 49 8.15 -5.33 -13.51
CA PRO A 49 9.54 -4.94 -13.52
C PRO A 49 10.00 -4.69 -14.95
N ASN A 50 10.86 -3.69 -15.12
CA ASN A 50 11.59 -3.51 -16.37
C ASN A 50 12.88 -4.35 -16.36
N ARG A 51 13.53 -4.44 -17.53
CA ARG A 51 14.73 -5.26 -17.68
C ARG A 51 15.88 -4.84 -16.76
N ALA A 52 16.02 -3.55 -16.47
CA ALA A 52 17.05 -3.06 -15.56
C ALA A 52 16.79 -3.55 -14.13
N GLN A 53 15.55 -3.48 -13.64
CA GLN A 53 15.16 -3.98 -12.33
C GLN A 53 15.40 -5.50 -12.22
N GLU A 54 15.05 -6.27 -13.25
CA GLU A 54 15.32 -7.72 -13.27
C GLU A 54 16.80 -8.04 -13.08
N ILE A 55 17.69 -7.31 -13.76
CA ILE A 55 19.14 -7.52 -13.67
C ILE A 55 19.68 -7.08 -12.31
N LEU A 56 19.23 -5.93 -11.81
CA LEU A 56 19.76 -5.33 -10.58
C LEU A 56 19.34 -6.08 -9.32
N TYR A 57 18.07 -6.50 -9.26
CA TYR A 57 17.51 -7.14 -8.07
C TYR A 57 17.54 -8.66 -8.14
N GLY A 58 17.50 -9.26 -9.35
CA GLY A 58 17.59 -10.71 -9.51
C GLY A 58 16.64 -11.48 -8.58
N PRO A 59 17.13 -12.34 -7.67
CA PRO A 59 16.29 -13.08 -6.74
C PRO A 59 15.44 -12.21 -5.79
N THR A 60 15.86 -10.99 -5.47
CA THR A 60 15.13 -10.09 -4.55
C THR A 60 14.14 -9.18 -5.27
N LEU A 61 13.93 -9.38 -6.58
CA LEU A 61 13.02 -8.56 -7.38
C LEU A 61 11.59 -8.54 -6.83
N GLY A 62 11.10 -9.68 -6.33
CA GLY A 62 9.77 -9.76 -5.73
C GLY A 62 9.65 -8.90 -4.47
N GLU A 63 10.61 -8.97 -3.56
CA GLU A 63 10.64 -8.18 -2.33
C GLU A 63 10.71 -6.68 -2.62
N PHE A 64 11.55 -6.29 -3.60
CA PHE A 64 11.64 -4.92 -4.06
C PHE A 64 10.31 -4.41 -4.65
N LEU A 65 9.67 -5.18 -5.53
CA LEU A 65 8.40 -4.79 -6.13
C LEU A 65 7.29 -4.66 -5.09
N LEU A 66 7.16 -5.64 -4.19
CA LEU A 66 6.08 -5.68 -3.21
C LEU A 66 6.29 -4.66 -2.09
N GLY A 67 7.49 -4.59 -1.53
CA GLY A 67 7.80 -3.71 -0.42
C GLY A 67 7.99 -2.26 -0.84
N GLU A 68 8.95 -2.01 -1.74
CA GLU A 68 9.37 -0.65 -2.07
C GLU A 68 8.53 0.00 -3.15
N VAL A 69 8.21 -0.72 -4.23
CA VAL A 69 7.45 -0.13 -5.33
C VAL A 69 5.97 -0.04 -4.99
N ILE A 70 5.33 -1.13 -4.59
CA ILE A 70 3.90 -1.18 -4.34
C ILE A 70 3.57 -0.70 -2.92
N GLY A 71 4.12 -1.36 -1.90
CA GLY A 71 3.78 -1.11 -0.50
C GLY A 71 4.03 0.33 -0.08
N GLN A 72 5.25 0.83 -0.28
CA GLN A 72 5.54 2.23 0.09
C GLN A 72 4.73 3.23 -0.72
N THR A 73 4.47 3.00 -2.01
CA THR A 73 3.66 3.93 -2.83
C THR A 73 2.25 4.04 -2.28
N LEU A 74 1.63 2.92 -1.92
CA LEU A 74 0.27 2.90 -1.37
C LEU A 74 0.22 3.55 0.01
N ILE A 75 1.18 3.26 0.90
CA ILE A 75 1.24 3.85 2.24
C ILE A 75 1.46 5.37 2.15
N LYS A 76 2.41 5.82 1.31
CA LYS A 76 2.70 7.26 1.12
C LYS A 76 1.54 8.04 0.50
N LYS A 77 0.66 7.37 -0.23
CA LYS A 77 -0.53 8.00 -0.83
C LYS A 77 -1.64 8.25 0.19
N SER A 78 -1.61 7.59 1.34
CA SER A 78 -2.64 7.72 2.36
C SER A 78 -2.47 9.00 3.16
N GLU A 79 -3.59 9.68 3.42
CA GLU A 79 -3.62 10.92 4.21
C GLU A 79 -3.72 10.60 5.70
N ILE A 80 -4.34 9.47 6.04
CA ILE A 80 -4.51 8.98 7.41
C ILE A 80 -3.38 7.98 7.74
N SER A 81 -2.68 8.24 8.85
CA SER A 81 -1.72 7.27 9.42
C SER A 81 -2.46 6.28 10.33
N PRO A 82 -2.50 4.97 9.99
CA PRO A 82 -3.15 3.98 10.84
C PRO A 82 -2.29 3.64 12.05
N ALA A 83 -2.91 3.05 13.08
CA ALA A 83 -2.19 2.54 14.23
C ALA A 83 -1.31 1.34 13.86
N TRP A 84 -1.80 0.47 12.97
CA TRP A 84 -1.09 -0.72 12.48
C TRP A 84 -1.50 -1.01 11.03
N ILE A 85 -0.61 -1.69 10.29
CA ILE A 85 -0.89 -2.21 8.95
C ILE A 85 -0.74 -3.73 8.99
N CYS A 86 -1.75 -4.44 8.50
CA CYS A 86 -1.74 -5.88 8.29
C CYS A 86 -1.38 -6.19 6.83
N THR A 87 -0.47 -7.15 6.62
CA THR A 87 0.04 -7.57 5.30
C THR A 87 -0.09 -9.07 5.09
#